data_AF-U5D9X8-F1
#
_entry.id   AF-U5D9X8-F1
#
_cell.length_a   1.000
_cell.length_b   1.000
_cell.length_c   1.000
_cell.angle_alpha   90.00
_cell.angle_beta   90.00
_cell.angle_gamma   90.00
#
_symmetry.space_group_name_H-M   'P 1'
#
loop_
_entity.id
_entity.type
_entity.pdbx_description
1 polymer ?
#
loop_
_entity_poly.entity_id
_entity_poly.type
_entity_poly.pdbx_seq_one_letter_code
_entity_poly.pdbx_strand_id
1 'polypeptide(L)'
;MGKTKPVACNPRFRRRTQAPAPLQKKSDGNVSSSSYSDLVCEVCSSGGNAAELLLCDGCDHGFHIFCLRPILARVPSSSWFCTSCSNRRNYKQFPLVQTKIVDFFRICRSSNDALHKSPQDARKRKKRSGILICTKKRRRLLPFNPSEDPQRRLEQMASLATALTATGAEFSNELTYRPGMAPMSANKASLEQGGMQVLCREDTETLNMCKSMCERGEWPPLLVAFDPNEGFTVVADRFIKDLTIVTEYTGDVDYLKNREHDDGDSMMTLLSAHNPSRSLVICPDKRSNIARFINGINNHTT
;
A
#
# COMPACT_ATOMS: atom_id res chain seq x y z
N MET A 1 -22.88 49.25 -47.62
CA MET A 1 -21.82 50.00 -46.90
C MET A 1 -21.53 49.21 -45.63
N GLY A 2 -20.51 48.34 -45.59
CA GLY A 2 -19.11 48.63 -45.27
C GLY A 2 -18.77 47.91 -43.94
N LYS A 3 -18.17 46.70 -43.99
CA LYS A 3 -16.74 46.38 -43.76
C LYS A 3 -16.28 46.31 -42.27
N THR A 4 -16.03 45.07 -41.81
CA THR A 4 -14.80 44.52 -41.16
C THR A 4 -14.13 45.17 -39.91
N LYS A 5 -14.10 44.38 -38.80
CA LYS A 5 -12.93 43.87 -38.00
C LYS A 5 -11.93 44.86 -37.28
N PRO A 6 -11.11 44.42 -36.28
CA PRO A 6 -11.16 44.86 -34.87
C PRO A 6 -9.90 45.63 -34.37
N VAL A 7 -9.91 46.15 -33.13
CA VAL A 7 -8.73 46.75 -32.47
C VAL A 7 -8.56 46.20 -31.04
N ALA A 8 -7.30 46.00 -30.67
CA ALA A 8 -6.79 45.21 -29.54
C ALA A 8 -6.51 46.01 -28.25
N CYS A 9 -6.17 45.24 -27.19
CA CYS A 9 -5.34 45.58 -26.00
C CYS A 9 -5.95 46.53 -24.94
N ASN A 10 -5.90 46.33 -23.61
CA ASN A 10 -5.10 45.47 -22.71
C ASN A 10 -5.64 45.68 -21.26
N PRO A 11 -5.83 44.68 -20.38
CA PRO A 11 -5.90 44.92 -18.94
C PRO A 11 -4.64 44.45 -18.21
N ARG A 12 -4.09 45.42 -17.48
CA ARG A 12 -2.93 45.40 -16.59
C ARG A 12 -2.82 44.14 -15.70
N PHE A 13 -1.67 43.49 -15.83
CA PHE A 13 -1.14 42.50 -14.90
C PHE A 13 -1.00 43.06 -13.46
N ARG A 14 -1.50 42.32 -12.47
CA ARG A 14 -1.02 42.40 -11.07
C ARG A 14 -0.40 41.06 -10.64
N ARG A 15 0.93 41.07 -10.75
CA ARG A 15 2.00 40.31 -10.08
C ARG A 15 1.58 39.16 -9.15
N ARG A 16 1.83 37.92 -9.59
CA ARG A 16 2.07 36.75 -8.74
C ARG A 16 3.56 36.73 -8.35
N THR A 17 3.82 36.57 -7.07
CA THR A 17 5.14 36.46 -6.45
C THR A 17 5.93 35.28 -7.04
N GLN A 18 7.22 35.53 -7.23
CA GLN A 18 8.18 34.65 -7.90
C GLN A 18 8.60 33.50 -6.98
N ALA A 19 8.51 32.26 -7.47
CA ALA A 19 9.34 31.15 -7.00
C ALA A 19 10.53 31.00 -7.97
N PRO A 20 11.76 30.73 -7.49
CA PRO A 20 12.92 30.61 -8.37
C PRO A 20 12.76 29.45 -9.36
N ALA A 21 13.05 29.71 -10.63
CA ALA A 21 13.11 28.68 -11.66
C ALA A 21 14.29 27.70 -11.37
N PRO A 22 14.16 26.40 -11.65
CA PRO A 22 15.28 25.47 -11.59
C PRO A 22 16.36 25.92 -12.59
N LEU A 23 17.62 25.90 -12.14
CA LEU A 23 18.79 26.23 -12.95
C LEU A 23 18.86 25.30 -14.17
N GLN A 24 18.45 25.81 -15.33
CA GLN A 24 18.76 25.21 -16.62
C GLN A 24 20.24 25.41 -16.91
N LYS A 25 20.99 24.31 -16.92
CA LYS A 25 22.36 24.27 -17.44
C LYS A 25 22.27 24.43 -18.95
N LYS A 26 22.76 25.56 -19.48
CA LYS A 26 22.94 25.75 -20.92
C LYS A 26 24.07 24.84 -21.40
N SER A 27 23.77 24.04 -22.42
CA SER A 27 24.76 23.58 -23.38
C SER A 27 24.14 23.73 -24.77
N ASP A 28 24.46 24.83 -25.44
CA ASP A 28 24.25 24.97 -26.88
C ASP A 28 25.28 24.08 -27.58
N GLY A 29 24.80 23.14 -28.39
CA GLY A 29 25.62 22.24 -29.18
C GLY A 29 24.80 21.10 -29.72
N ASN A 30 24.17 21.31 -30.87
CA ASN A 30 23.64 20.32 -31.83
C ASN A 30 23.87 18.84 -31.42
N VAL A 31 22.98 18.28 -30.59
CA VAL A 31 23.04 16.85 -30.22
C VAL A 31 22.36 16.07 -31.33
N SER A 32 23.16 15.43 -32.17
CA SER A 32 22.71 14.36 -33.05
C SER A 32 21.83 13.38 -32.27
N SER A 33 20.79 12.84 -32.91
CA SER A 33 19.93 11.73 -32.45
C SER A 33 20.71 10.40 -32.22
N SER A 34 21.86 10.43 -31.55
CA SER A 34 22.85 9.36 -31.46
C SER A 34 23.67 9.44 -30.16
N SER A 35 23.02 9.28 -29.00
CA SER A 35 23.75 9.08 -27.73
C SER A 35 23.06 8.14 -26.73
N TYR A 36 21.87 7.63 -27.03
CA TYR A 36 21.21 6.61 -26.20
C TYR A 36 21.20 5.22 -26.86
N SER A 37 21.80 5.11 -28.05
CA SER A 37 21.92 3.87 -28.84
C SER A 37 22.80 2.81 -28.18
N ASP A 38 23.67 3.22 -27.25
CA ASP A 38 24.66 2.36 -26.60
C ASP A 38 24.25 1.97 -25.16
N LEU A 39 23.07 2.36 -24.71
CA LEU A 39 22.57 1.97 -23.39
C LEU A 39 22.17 0.50 -23.40
N VAL A 40 22.88 -0.29 -22.62
CA VAL A 40 22.59 -1.71 -22.41
C VAL A 40 21.91 -1.92 -21.06
N CYS A 41 21.12 -2.98 -20.97
CA CYS A 41 20.60 -3.42 -19.69
C CYS A 41 21.73 -4.03 -18.84
N GLU A 42 21.89 -3.59 -17.59
CA GLU A 42 22.88 -4.13 -16.66
C GLU A 42 22.68 -5.62 -16.30
N VAL A 43 21.48 -6.16 -16.50
CA VAL A 43 21.13 -7.54 -16.13
C VAL A 43 21.41 -8.52 -17.28
N CYS A 44 20.96 -8.19 -18.50
CA CYS A 44 21.10 -9.08 -19.66
C CYS A 44 22.18 -8.63 -20.66
N SER A 45 22.84 -7.50 -20.38
CA SER A 45 23.87 -6.87 -21.22
C SER A 45 23.44 -6.59 -22.66
N SER A 46 22.13 -6.47 -22.91
CA SER A 46 21.54 -6.23 -24.23
C SER A 46 20.97 -4.82 -24.34
N GLY A 47 21.17 -4.17 -25.49
CA GLY A 47 20.51 -2.92 -25.88
C GLY A 47 19.19 -3.12 -26.66
N GLY A 48 18.73 -4.38 -26.77
CA GLY A 48 17.41 -4.69 -27.35
C GLY A 48 16.27 -4.06 -26.55
N ASN A 49 15.05 -4.05 -27.09
CA ASN A 49 13.84 -3.57 -26.39
C ASN A 49 14.00 -2.18 -25.74
N ALA A 50 14.60 -1.21 -26.44
CA ALA A 50 14.87 0.12 -25.92
C ALA A 50 13.62 0.85 -25.37
N ALA A 51 12.43 0.55 -25.90
CA ALA A 51 11.15 1.10 -25.40
C ALA A 51 10.77 0.61 -23.99
N GLU A 52 11.34 -0.52 -23.55
CA GLU A 52 11.11 -1.17 -22.26
C GLU A 52 12.34 -1.04 -21.34
N LEU A 53 13.35 -0.26 -21.75
CA LEU A 53 14.56 0.03 -20.99
C LEU A 53 14.34 1.27 -20.12
N LEU A 54 14.46 1.07 -18.81
CA LEU A 54 14.31 2.08 -17.77
C LEU A 54 15.69 2.56 -17.29
N LEU A 55 15.82 3.86 -17.02
CA LEU A 55 17.04 4.41 -16.42
C LEU A 55 16.87 4.61 -14.91
N CYS A 56 17.91 4.30 -14.16
CA CYS A 56 17.98 4.62 -12.74
C CYS A 56 18.24 6.12 -12.54
N ASP A 57 17.36 6.83 -11.83
CA ASP A 57 17.53 8.26 -11.54
C ASP A 57 18.71 8.58 -10.60
N GLY A 58 19.36 7.56 -10.03
CA GLY A 58 20.52 7.72 -9.16
C GLY A 58 21.86 7.47 -9.83
N CYS A 59 21.90 6.73 -10.94
CA CYS A 59 23.16 6.33 -11.59
C CYS A 59 23.09 6.24 -13.12
N ASP A 60 21.96 6.57 -13.74
CA ASP A 60 21.70 6.58 -15.18
C ASP A 60 21.92 5.25 -15.92
N HIS A 61 22.15 4.15 -15.20
CA HIS A 61 22.25 2.81 -15.77
C HIS A 61 20.89 2.28 -16.26
N GLY A 62 20.91 1.50 -17.35
CA GLY A 62 19.72 0.95 -18.01
C GLY A 62 19.28 -0.43 -17.48
N PHE A 63 17.98 -0.64 -17.36
CA PHE A 63 17.38 -1.90 -16.90
C PHE A 63 16.07 -2.18 -17.64
N HIS A 64 15.91 -3.36 -18.24
CA HIS A 64 14.60 -3.72 -18.80
C HIS A 64 13.59 -3.98 -17.70
N ILE A 65 12.35 -3.49 -17.87
CA ILE A 65 11.25 -3.71 -16.92
C ILE A 65 11.01 -5.19 -16.56
N PHE A 66 11.29 -6.12 -17.50
CA PHE A 66 11.18 -7.57 -17.31
C PHE A 66 12.44 -8.25 -16.76
N CYS A 67 13.60 -7.59 -16.84
CA CYS A 67 14.84 -8.05 -16.22
C CYS A 67 14.89 -7.70 -14.72
N LEU A 68 14.07 -6.75 -14.27
CA LEU A 68 13.98 -6.35 -12.88
C LEU A 68 13.36 -7.45 -12.00
N ARG A 69 13.68 -7.39 -10.71
CA ARG A 69 13.06 -8.17 -9.65
C ARG A 69 12.65 -7.17 -8.56
N PRO A 70 11.34 -6.95 -8.32
CA PRO A 70 10.19 -7.54 -9.02
C PRO A 70 10.10 -7.03 -10.46
N ILE A 71 9.43 -7.80 -11.32
CA ILE A 71 9.15 -7.40 -12.70
C ILE A 71 8.21 -6.19 -12.67
N LEU A 72 8.56 -5.13 -13.41
CA LEU A 72 7.67 -3.99 -13.59
C LEU A 72 6.74 -4.26 -14.78
N ALA A 73 5.44 -4.03 -14.57
CA ALA A 73 4.44 -4.17 -15.65
C ALA A 73 4.55 -3.07 -16.71
N ARG A 74 5.12 -1.92 -16.34
CA ARG A 74 5.35 -0.75 -17.19
C ARG A 74 6.43 0.15 -16.59
N VAL A 75 6.93 1.08 -17.39
CA VAL A 75 7.79 2.17 -16.91
C VAL A 75 7.00 3.03 -15.90
N PRO A 76 7.53 3.23 -14.67
CA PRO A 76 6.92 4.10 -13.67
C PRO A 76 6.83 5.56 -14.16
N SER A 77 5.80 6.30 -13.75
CA SER A 77 5.72 7.74 -14.07
C SER A 77 6.51 8.62 -13.08
N SER A 78 6.82 8.05 -11.93
CA SER A 78 7.65 8.64 -10.88
C SER A 78 9.09 8.12 -10.93
N SER A 79 9.95 8.69 -10.07
CA SER A 79 11.36 8.38 -10.05
C SER A 79 11.63 6.92 -9.68
N TRP A 80 12.49 6.22 -10.43
CA TRP A 80 12.87 4.84 -10.20
C TRP A 80 14.39 4.69 -9.96
N PHE A 81 14.74 3.77 -9.06
CA PHE A 81 16.13 3.54 -8.64
C PHE A 81 16.45 2.05 -8.66
N CYS A 82 17.60 1.69 -9.25
CA CYS A 82 18.10 0.33 -9.25
C CYS A 82 18.46 -0.16 -7.84
N THR A 83 18.58 -1.47 -7.66
CA THR A 83 18.94 -2.13 -6.38
C THR A 83 20.14 -1.48 -5.69
N SER A 84 21.20 -1.14 -6.43
CA SER A 84 22.40 -0.50 -5.86
C SER A 84 22.13 0.90 -5.33
N CYS A 85 21.32 1.70 -6.03
CA CYS A 85 20.95 3.06 -5.60
C CYS A 85 19.88 3.04 -4.51
N SER A 86 18.94 2.09 -4.57
CA SER A 86 17.91 1.86 -3.56
C SER A 86 18.53 1.40 -2.23
N ASN A 87 19.58 0.58 -2.25
CA ASN A 87 20.35 0.21 -1.06
C ASN A 87 21.08 1.37 -0.39
N ARG A 88 21.39 2.44 -1.13
CA ARG A 88 21.95 3.67 -0.53
C ARG A 88 20.90 4.54 0.12
N ARG A 89 19.59 4.26 -0.06
CA ARG A 89 18.52 4.97 0.64
C ARG A 89 18.51 4.51 2.09
N ASN A 90 19.16 5.30 2.94
CA ASN A 90 19.00 5.19 4.37
C ASN A 90 17.62 5.79 4.73
N TYR A 91 16.59 4.95 4.78
CA TYR A 91 15.28 5.39 5.25
C TYR A 91 15.41 5.83 6.69
N LYS A 92 15.04 7.08 6.98
CA LYS A 92 15.04 7.60 8.34
C LYS A 92 14.04 6.78 9.14
N GLN A 93 14.56 5.96 10.05
CA GLN A 93 13.74 5.12 10.91
C GLN A 93 12.77 6.00 11.71
N PHE A 94 11.52 5.55 11.80
CA PHE A 94 10.55 6.20 12.65
C PHE A 94 11.01 6.09 14.11
N PRO A 95 11.00 7.19 14.90
CA PRO A 95 11.47 7.13 16.27
C PRO A 95 10.69 6.10 17.11
N LEU A 96 11.41 5.24 17.81
CA LEU A 96 10.85 4.27 18.78
C LEU A 96 10.42 4.98 20.08
N VAL A 97 9.51 5.95 19.95
CA VAL A 97 8.96 6.73 21.06
C VAL A 97 7.47 6.47 21.12
N GLN A 98 7.00 5.91 22.24
CA GLN A 98 5.62 5.45 22.39
C GLN A 98 4.58 6.53 22.07
N THR A 99 4.78 7.77 22.51
CA THR A 99 3.85 8.88 22.23
C THR A 99 3.73 9.15 20.73
N LYS A 100 4.86 9.25 20.02
CA LYS A 100 4.88 9.46 18.57
C LYS A 100 4.16 8.35 17.80
N ILE A 101 4.31 7.10 18.25
CA ILE A 101 3.69 5.95 17.61
C ILE A 101 2.18 5.91 17.90
N VAL A 102 1.78 6.15 19.14
CA VAL A 102 0.35 6.28 19.52
C VAL A 102 -0.33 7.39 18.73
N ASP A 103 0.30 8.55 18.59
CA ASP A 103 -0.23 9.68 17.84
C ASP A 103 -0.32 9.37 16.34
N PHE A 104 0.73 8.75 15.77
CA PHE A 104 0.78 8.37 14.35
C PHE A 104 -0.35 7.41 13.96
N PHE A 105 -0.61 6.40 14.81
CA PHE A 105 -1.64 5.38 14.57
C PHE A 105 -3.00 5.71 15.18
N ARG A 106 -3.13 6.86 15.86
CA ARG A 106 -4.35 7.29 16.58
C ARG A 106 -4.86 6.23 17.56
N ILE A 107 -3.94 5.57 18.28
CA ILE A 107 -4.28 4.48 19.20
C ILE A 107 -5.11 5.03 20.36
N CYS A 108 -6.28 4.43 20.59
CA CYS A 108 -7.16 4.78 21.70
C CYS A 108 -6.54 4.30 23.02
N ARG A 109 -6.10 5.24 23.86
CA ARG A 109 -5.70 4.93 25.24
C ARG A 109 -6.98 4.81 26.08
N SER A 110 -7.31 3.62 26.55
CA SER A 110 -8.35 3.46 27.56
C SER A 110 -7.87 4.07 28.88
N SER A 111 -8.61 5.02 29.44
CA SER A 111 -8.25 5.78 30.65
C SER A 111 -8.23 4.97 31.97
N ASN A 112 -8.08 3.65 31.93
CA ASN A 112 -8.17 2.77 33.11
C ASN A 112 -6.91 1.91 33.30
N ASP A 113 -5.74 2.54 33.33
CA ASP A 113 -4.50 1.89 33.80
C ASP A 113 -4.38 1.97 35.34
N ALA A 114 -5.49 1.71 36.03
CA ALA A 114 -5.56 1.62 37.48
C ALA A 114 -6.36 0.37 37.90
N LEU A 115 -5.61 -0.63 38.39
CA LEU A 115 -6.02 -1.82 39.16
C LEU A 115 -6.70 -3.01 38.44
N HIS A 116 -5.88 -4.05 38.20
CA HIS A 116 -6.02 -5.42 38.72
C HIS A 116 -7.31 -6.25 38.44
N LYS A 117 -7.20 -7.29 37.59
CA LYS A 117 -6.91 -8.70 37.96
C LYS A 117 -7.19 -9.64 36.78
N SER A 118 -6.23 -10.52 36.50
CA SER A 118 -6.43 -11.72 35.67
C SER A 118 -7.47 -12.65 36.32
N PRO A 119 -8.43 -13.22 35.57
CA PRO A 119 -9.16 -14.37 36.05
C PRO A 119 -8.22 -15.58 36.02
N GLN A 120 -7.80 -16.01 37.21
CA GLN A 120 -7.10 -17.27 37.42
C GLN A 120 -7.99 -18.46 37.02
N ASP A 121 -7.32 -19.51 36.55
CA ASP A 121 -7.82 -20.83 36.20
C ASP A 121 -8.99 -21.35 37.06
N ALA A 122 -10.05 -21.79 36.38
CA ALA A 122 -10.94 -22.83 36.90
C ALA A 122 -11.09 -23.94 35.84
N ARG A 123 -10.03 -24.75 35.70
CA ARG A 123 -10.13 -26.06 35.04
C ARG A 123 -11.01 -26.99 35.87
N LYS A 124 -12.29 -27.06 35.55
CA LYS A 124 -13.12 -28.24 35.87
C LYS A 124 -13.51 -28.97 34.59
N ARG A 125 -12.69 -29.98 34.26
CA ARG A 125 -12.91 -30.94 33.17
C ARG A 125 -14.12 -31.81 33.53
N LYS A 126 -15.29 -31.50 32.97
CA LYS A 126 -16.46 -32.42 33.01
C LYS A 126 -16.40 -33.29 31.74
N LYS A 127 -15.97 -34.54 31.90
CA LYS A 127 -15.91 -35.53 30.82
C LYS A 127 -17.34 -35.94 30.45
N ARG A 128 -17.87 -35.40 29.36
CA ARG A 128 -19.07 -35.96 28.70
C ARG A 128 -18.59 -36.86 27.57
N SER A 129 -18.81 -38.16 27.72
CA SER A 129 -18.74 -39.14 26.64
C SER A 129 -19.89 -38.85 25.67
N GLY A 130 -19.63 -37.98 24.69
CA GLY A 130 -20.52 -37.74 23.55
C GLY A 130 -20.04 -38.56 22.36
N ILE A 131 -20.99 -39.19 21.68
CA ILE A 131 -20.82 -39.91 20.43
C ILE A 131 -20.04 -39.04 19.42
N LEU A 132 -19.03 -39.64 18.79
CA LEU A 132 -18.24 -39.04 17.70
C LEU A 132 -19.14 -38.80 16.48
N ILE A 133 -19.84 -37.68 16.46
CA ILE A 133 -20.35 -37.11 15.23
C ILE A 133 -19.19 -36.31 14.65
N CYS A 134 -18.56 -36.83 13.59
CA CYS A 134 -17.63 -36.06 12.76
C CYS A 134 -18.40 -34.92 12.07
N THR A 135 -18.62 -33.82 12.77
CA THR A 135 -18.94 -32.56 12.12
C THR A 135 -17.71 -32.14 11.34
N LYS A 136 -17.83 -32.01 10.02
CA LYS A 136 -16.76 -31.46 9.18
C LYS A 136 -16.33 -30.14 9.83
N LYS A 137 -15.05 -30.03 10.24
CA LYS A 137 -14.48 -28.79 10.78
C LYS A 137 -14.82 -27.66 9.81
N ARG A 138 -15.73 -26.76 10.19
CA ARG A 138 -16.00 -25.56 9.40
C ARG A 138 -14.72 -24.73 9.43
N ARG A 139 -14.19 -24.40 8.26
CA ARG A 139 -13.09 -23.43 8.12
C ARG A 139 -13.65 -22.09 8.62
N ARG A 140 -13.18 -21.62 9.78
CA ARG A 140 -13.61 -20.38 10.44
C ARG A 140 -12.40 -19.46 10.54
N LEU A 141 -12.60 -18.16 10.34
CA LEU A 141 -11.55 -17.19 10.54
C LEU A 141 -11.13 -17.14 12.02
N LEU A 142 -9.83 -17.01 12.23
CA LEU A 142 -9.22 -16.87 13.55
C LEU A 142 -8.71 -15.44 13.71
N PRO A 143 -8.78 -14.86 14.92
CA PRO A 143 -8.09 -13.62 15.18
C PRO A 143 -6.57 -13.84 15.15
N PHE A 144 -5.82 -12.78 14.87
CA PHE A 144 -4.38 -12.81 15.08
C PHE A 144 -4.05 -12.79 16.57
N ASN A 145 -2.84 -13.23 16.90
CA ASN A 145 -2.30 -13.20 18.26
C ASN A 145 -1.11 -12.22 18.31
N PRO A 146 -1.27 -11.02 18.91
CA PRO A 146 -0.20 -10.04 19.01
C PRO A 146 1.05 -10.56 19.72
N SER A 147 2.18 -9.89 19.53
CA SER A 147 3.36 -10.12 20.37
C SER A 147 3.06 -9.78 21.84
N GLU A 148 3.46 -10.66 22.76
CA GLU A 148 3.22 -10.47 24.19
C GLU A 148 4.03 -9.30 24.74
N ASP A 149 5.27 -9.17 24.30
CA ASP A 149 6.16 -8.06 24.65
C ASP A 149 5.66 -6.73 24.05
N PRO A 150 5.34 -5.71 24.88
CA PRO A 150 4.96 -4.39 24.43
C PRO A 150 6.05 -3.66 23.63
N GLN A 151 7.33 -3.88 23.94
CA GLN A 151 8.43 -3.27 23.19
C GLN A 151 8.46 -3.82 21.77
N ARG A 152 8.33 -5.14 21.60
CA ARG A 152 8.23 -5.75 20.27
C ARG A 152 7.04 -5.24 19.46
N ARG A 153 5.86 -5.04 20.07
CA ARG A 153 4.71 -4.42 19.37
C ARG A 153 5.03 -2.99 18.91
N LEU A 154 5.79 -2.25 19.70
CA LEU A 154 6.22 -0.90 19.34
C LEU A 154 7.15 -0.90 18.12
N GLU A 155 8.11 -1.82 18.07
CA GLU A 155 9.01 -2.01 16.93
C GLU A 155 8.26 -2.39 15.65
N GLN A 156 7.29 -3.32 15.76
CA GLN A 156 6.42 -3.71 14.65
C GLN A 156 5.68 -2.50 14.08
N MET A 157 5.02 -1.70 14.93
CA MET A 157 4.33 -0.49 14.51
C MET A 157 5.29 0.57 13.92
N ALA A 158 6.46 0.76 14.53
CA ALA A 158 7.47 1.69 14.03
C ALA A 158 8.01 1.31 12.64
N SER A 159 8.13 0.01 12.37
CA SER A 159 8.54 -0.48 11.05
C SER A 159 7.54 -0.08 9.96
N LEU A 160 6.22 -0.20 10.23
CA LEU A 160 5.18 0.29 9.32
C LEU A 160 5.22 1.81 9.19
N ALA A 161 5.34 2.54 10.30
CA ALA A 161 5.40 4.00 10.27
C ALA A 161 6.59 4.50 9.43
N THR A 162 7.72 3.80 9.49
CA THR A 162 8.90 4.06 8.65
C THR A 162 8.57 3.89 7.17
N ALA A 163 7.95 2.78 6.79
CA ALA A 163 7.57 2.50 5.41
C ALA A 163 6.55 3.51 4.87
N LEU A 164 5.48 3.80 5.63
CA LEU A 164 4.47 4.78 5.25
C LEU A 164 5.06 6.19 5.09
N THR A 165 5.94 6.59 6.02
CA THR A 165 6.64 7.89 5.92
C THR A 165 7.55 7.93 4.69
N ALA A 166 8.25 6.84 4.40
CA ALA A 166 9.14 6.74 3.24
C ALA A 166 8.38 6.79 1.91
N THR A 167 7.17 6.22 1.84
CA THR A 167 6.32 6.28 0.64
C THR A 167 5.42 7.51 0.60
N GLY A 168 5.47 8.38 1.60
CA GLY A 168 4.63 9.58 1.68
C GLY A 168 3.13 9.31 1.89
N ALA A 169 2.78 8.13 2.42
CA ALA A 169 1.40 7.73 2.66
C ALA A 169 1.00 8.00 4.13
N GLU A 170 -0.22 8.49 4.33
CA GLU A 170 -0.83 8.60 5.64
C GLU A 170 -1.36 7.22 6.08
N PHE A 171 -1.28 6.94 7.38
CA PHE A 171 -1.87 5.73 7.92
C PHE A 171 -3.41 5.78 7.89
N SER A 172 -4.04 4.70 7.42
CA SER A 172 -5.48 4.47 7.53
C SER A 172 -5.81 2.97 7.52
N ASN A 173 -6.55 2.52 8.54
CA ASN A 173 -7.09 1.16 8.63
C ASN A 173 -8.54 1.05 8.12
N GLU A 174 -8.98 1.99 7.28
CA GLU A 174 -10.34 2.00 6.73
C GLU A 174 -10.34 2.31 5.23
N LEU A 175 -11.41 1.89 4.56
CA LEU A 175 -11.72 2.41 3.22
C LEU A 175 -12.13 3.88 3.35
N THR A 176 -11.47 4.74 2.57
CA THR A 176 -11.72 6.18 2.60
C THR A 176 -12.36 6.65 1.30
N TYR A 177 -13.32 7.58 1.41
CA TYR A 177 -14.10 8.08 0.27
C TYR A 177 -13.89 9.59 0.18
N ARG A 178 -13.26 10.05 -0.91
CA ARG A 178 -12.83 11.44 -1.06
C ARG A 178 -13.69 12.18 -2.08
N PRO A 179 -13.86 13.51 -1.92
CA PRO A 179 -14.46 14.33 -2.97
C PRO A 179 -13.72 14.16 -4.30
N GLY A 180 -14.46 13.98 -5.39
CA GLY A 180 -13.91 13.73 -6.72
C GLY A 180 -13.57 12.26 -7.02
N MET A 181 -13.68 11.37 -6.03
CA MET A 181 -13.53 9.92 -6.18
C MET A 181 -14.90 9.22 -6.03
N ALA A 182 -14.90 7.89 -5.96
CA ALA A 182 -16.13 7.14 -5.74
C ALA A 182 -16.74 7.45 -4.36
N PRO A 183 -18.05 7.71 -4.27
CA PRO A 183 -18.72 7.88 -2.98
C PRO A 183 -18.96 6.52 -2.30
N MET A 184 -19.12 6.54 -0.98
CA MET A 184 -19.43 5.33 -0.20
C MET A 184 -20.70 4.61 -0.70
N SER A 185 -21.69 5.36 -1.20
CA SER A 185 -22.92 4.79 -1.77
C SER A 185 -22.71 4.00 -3.06
N ALA A 186 -21.55 4.12 -3.72
CA ALA A 186 -21.19 3.31 -4.88
C ALA A 186 -20.71 1.91 -4.48
N ASN A 187 -20.13 1.76 -3.29
CA ASN A 187 -19.62 0.48 -2.78
C ASN A 187 -20.79 -0.38 -2.27
N LYS A 188 -21.42 -1.13 -3.18
CA LYS A 188 -22.51 -2.05 -2.89
C LYS A 188 -22.17 -3.43 -3.43
N ALA A 189 -21.98 -4.39 -2.53
CA ALA A 189 -21.65 -5.78 -2.89
C ALA A 189 -22.67 -6.45 -3.83
N SER A 190 -23.94 -5.99 -3.82
CA SER A 190 -24.98 -6.47 -4.74
C SER A 190 -24.73 -6.14 -6.22
N LEU A 191 -23.76 -5.28 -6.51
CA LEU A 191 -23.35 -4.93 -7.87
C LEU A 191 -22.26 -5.85 -8.42
N GLU A 192 -21.66 -6.70 -7.58
CA GLU A 192 -20.59 -7.62 -7.98
C GLU A 192 -21.11 -8.62 -9.01
N GLN A 193 -20.41 -8.71 -10.14
CA GLN A 193 -20.72 -9.67 -11.17
C GLN A 193 -20.47 -11.09 -10.65
N GLY A 194 -21.49 -11.95 -10.72
CA GLY A 194 -21.42 -13.30 -10.16
C GLY A 194 -21.70 -13.39 -8.66
N GLY A 195 -21.97 -12.26 -8.00
CA GLY A 195 -22.28 -12.18 -6.58
C GLY A 195 -21.05 -12.23 -5.68
N MET A 196 -21.20 -11.69 -4.47
CA MET A 196 -20.14 -11.62 -3.46
C MET A 196 -20.51 -12.48 -2.26
N GLN A 197 -19.56 -13.28 -1.77
CA GLN A 197 -19.75 -14.08 -0.57
C GLN A 197 -20.05 -13.18 0.64
N VAL A 198 -21.10 -13.52 1.38
CA VAL A 198 -21.43 -12.84 2.64
C VAL A 198 -20.61 -13.46 3.77
N LEU A 199 -19.90 -12.61 4.52
CA LEU A 199 -19.18 -13.04 5.72
C LEU A 199 -20.18 -13.52 6.77
N CYS A 200 -19.93 -14.70 7.36
CA CYS A 200 -20.84 -15.21 8.40
C CYS A 200 -20.77 -14.35 9.67
N ARG A 201 -21.77 -14.47 10.54
CA ARG A 201 -21.83 -13.69 11.78
C ARG A 201 -20.61 -13.94 12.65
N GLU A 202 -20.19 -15.19 12.80
CA GLU A 202 -19.05 -15.59 13.62
C GLU A 202 -17.72 -15.04 13.10
N ASP A 203 -17.54 -15.00 11.78
CA ASP A 203 -16.36 -14.42 11.14
C ASP A 203 -16.39 -12.89 11.20
N THR A 204 -17.58 -12.27 11.12
CA THR A 204 -17.77 -10.82 11.31
C THR A 204 -17.41 -10.40 12.74
N GLU A 205 -17.84 -11.17 13.74
CA GLU A 205 -17.45 -10.95 15.14
C GLU A 205 -15.93 -11.08 15.32
N THR A 206 -15.31 -12.04 14.63
CA THR A 206 -13.85 -12.24 14.67
C THR A 206 -13.10 -11.07 14.04
N LEU A 207 -13.57 -10.56 12.90
CA LEU A 207 -13.02 -9.38 12.24
C LEU A 207 -13.16 -8.12 13.12
N ASN A 208 -14.33 -7.91 13.72
CA ASN A 208 -14.55 -6.78 14.63
C ASN A 208 -13.65 -6.85 15.87
N MET A 209 -13.39 -8.04 16.39
CA MET A 209 -12.43 -8.23 17.48
C MET A 209 -11.02 -7.79 17.06
N CYS A 210 -10.56 -8.22 15.88
CA CYS A 210 -9.27 -7.79 15.30
C CYS A 210 -9.20 -6.26 15.16
N LYS A 211 -10.26 -5.61 14.68
CA LYS A 211 -10.31 -4.13 14.57
C LYS A 211 -10.15 -3.45 15.93
N SER A 212 -10.88 -3.93 16.95
CA SER A 212 -10.78 -3.39 18.31
C SER A 212 -9.38 -3.58 18.91
N MET A 213 -8.68 -4.67 18.58
CA MET A 213 -7.31 -4.91 18.99
C MET A 213 -6.37 -3.88 18.34
N CYS A 214 -6.53 -3.66 17.03
CA CYS A 214 -5.76 -2.64 16.31
C CYS A 214 -5.95 -1.23 16.90
N GLU A 215 -7.18 -0.84 17.27
CA GLU A 215 -7.48 0.44 17.93
C GLU A 215 -6.74 0.62 19.26
N ARG A 216 -6.40 -0.47 19.95
CA ARG A 216 -5.64 -0.48 21.21
C ARG A 216 -4.12 -0.66 21.02
N GLY A 217 -3.62 -0.73 19.78
CA GLY A 217 -2.21 -1.00 19.49
C GLY A 217 -1.80 -2.48 19.64
N GLU A 218 -2.78 -3.38 19.71
CA GLU A 218 -2.58 -4.82 19.70
C GLU A 218 -2.67 -5.32 18.25
N TRP A 219 -1.56 -5.29 17.54
CA TRP A 219 -1.52 -5.54 16.10
C TRP A 219 -1.10 -6.97 15.76
N PRO A 220 -1.39 -7.46 14.53
CA PRO A 220 -0.82 -8.72 14.05
C PRO A 220 0.71 -8.69 14.17
N PRO A 221 1.38 -9.82 14.50
CA PRO A 221 2.82 -9.85 14.72
C PRO A 221 3.57 -9.82 13.37
N LEU A 222 3.59 -8.65 12.75
CA LEU A 222 4.16 -8.39 11.43
C LEU A 222 5.23 -7.29 11.53
N LEU A 223 6.28 -7.43 10.73
CA LEU A 223 7.32 -6.44 10.58
C LEU A 223 7.40 -6.00 9.11
N VAL A 224 7.53 -4.71 8.86
CA VAL A 224 7.88 -4.21 7.53
C VAL A 224 9.40 -4.11 7.43
N ALA A 225 9.98 -4.82 6.47
CA ALA A 225 11.42 -4.87 6.21
C ALA A 225 11.71 -4.38 4.79
N PHE A 226 12.82 -3.69 4.60
CA PHE A 226 13.26 -3.31 3.26
C PHE A 226 14.14 -4.41 2.66
N ASP A 227 13.73 -4.91 1.50
CA ASP A 227 14.51 -5.78 0.64
C ASP A 227 15.05 -4.97 -0.55
N PRO A 228 16.34 -5.10 -0.90
CA PRO A 228 16.95 -4.41 -2.05
C PRO A 228 16.25 -4.63 -3.39
N ASN A 229 15.69 -5.81 -3.59
CA ASN A 229 15.03 -6.22 -4.82
C ASN A 229 13.55 -5.94 -4.71
N GLU A 230 12.91 -6.36 -3.62
CA GLU A 230 11.46 -6.31 -3.48
C GLU A 230 10.90 -5.00 -2.89
N GLY A 231 11.77 -4.10 -2.43
CA GLY A 231 11.35 -2.87 -1.76
C GLY A 231 10.84 -3.15 -0.35
N PHE A 232 9.81 -2.44 0.12
CA PHE A 232 9.22 -2.74 1.42
C PHE A 232 8.40 -4.04 1.36
N THR A 233 8.75 -4.98 2.21
CA THR A 233 8.15 -6.31 2.34
C THR A 233 7.58 -6.51 3.73
N VAL A 234 6.60 -7.40 3.88
CA VAL A 234 6.03 -7.75 5.19
C VAL A 234 6.43 -9.16 5.56
N VAL A 235 7.04 -9.30 6.73
CA VAL A 235 7.43 -10.60 7.29
C VAL A 235 6.66 -10.90 8.57
N ALA A 236 6.34 -12.17 8.78
CA ALA A 236 5.75 -12.62 10.03
C ALA A 236 6.84 -12.62 11.12
N ASP A 237 6.59 -11.87 12.19
CA ASP A 237 7.49 -11.76 13.33
C ASP A 237 7.26 -12.86 14.38
N ARG A 238 6.13 -13.55 14.28
CA ARG A 238 5.80 -14.76 15.04
C ARG A 238 5.05 -15.73 14.15
N PHE A 239 4.90 -16.97 14.63
CA PHE A 239 4.04 -17.96 13.98
C PHE A 239 2.59 -17.47 13.88
N ILE A 240 2.04 -17.49 12.66
CA ILE A 240 0.65 -17.18 12.36
C ILE A 240 -0.05 -18.48 11.98
N LYS A 241 -1.18 -18.77 12.62
CA LYS A 241 -1.95 -20.00 12.36
C LYS A 241 -2.67 -19.91 11.02
N ASP A 242 -2.92 -21.06 10.42
CA ASP A 242 -3.83 -21.16 9.28
C ASP A 242 -5.21 -20.57 9.62
N LEU A 243 -5.84 -19.93 8.63
CA LEU A 243 -7.10 -19.20 8.74
C LEU A 243 -7.09 -17.95 9.66
N THR A 244 -5.93 -17.47 10.09
CA THR A 244 -5.83 -16.21 10.85
C THR A 244 -6.03 -14.99 9.95
N ILE A 245 -6.91 -14.07 10.36
CA ILE A 245 -7.05 -12.74 9.76
C ILE A 245 -5.73 -11.98 9.93
N VAL A 246 -5.15 -11.53 8.82
CA VAL A 246 -3.90 -10.75 8.82
C VAL A 246 -4.22 -9.26 8.87
N THR A 247 -4.85 -8.73 7.83
CA THR A 247 -5.26 -7.32 7.74
C THR A 247 -6.29 -7.15 6.63
N GLU A 248 -7.13 -6.11 6.72
CA GLU A 248 -7.91 -5.62 5.58
C GLU A 248 -7.00 -4.84 4.62
N TYR A 249 -7.31 -4.86 3.32
CA TYR A 249 -6.68 -4.01 2.33
C TYR A 249 -7.40 -2.65 2.32
N THR A 250 -6.69 -1.55 2.61
CA THR A 250 -7.30 -0.23 2.83
C THR A 250 -6.68 0.84 1.94
N GLY A 251 -7.44 1.90 1.70
CA GLY A 251 -7.01 3.04 0.89
C GLY A 251 -8.18 3.90 0.42
N ASP A 252 -7.90 4.84 -0.47
CA ASP A 252 -8.94 5.65 -1.10
C ASP A 252 -9.71 4.79 -2.12
N VAL A 253 -11.04 4.81 -2.07
CA VAL A 253 -11.88 4.11 -3.04
C VAL A 253 -12.17 5.00 -4.23
N ASP A 254 -11.87 4.51 -5.43
CA ASP A 254 -12.13 5.20 -6.69
C ASP A 254 -12.85 4.30 -7.69
N TYR A 255 -13.34 4.91 -8.77
CA TYR A 255 -13.78 4.16 -9.94
C TYR A 255 -12.56 3.68 -10.73
N LEU A 256 -12.61 2.44 -11.21
CA LEU A 256 -11.52 1.85 -11.99
C LEU A 256 -11.18 2.68 -13.24
N LYS A 257 -12.20 3.20 -13.93
CA LYS A 257 -12.03 4.10 -15.10
C LYS A 257 -11.22 5.36 -14.82
N ASN A 258 -11.20 5.84 -13.57
CA ASN A 258 -10.46 7.04 -13.19
C ASN A 258 -8.95 6.75 -13.04
N ARG A 259 -8.56 5.48 -13.04
CA ARG A 259 -7.21 5.00 -12.73
C ARG A 259 -6.53 4.27 -13.91
N GLU A 260 -7.11 4.35 -15.12
CA GLU A 260 -6.55 3.70 -16.33
C GLU A 260 -5.10 4.14 -16.63
N HIS A 261 -4.76 5.38 -16.28
CA HIS A 261 -3.43 5.97 -16.49
C HIS A 261 -2.65 6.17 -15.17
N ASP A 262 -3.20 5.71 -14.05
CA ASP A 262 -2.53 5.76 -12.75
C ASP A 262 -1.34 4.82 -12.76
N ASP A 263 -0.17 5.22 -12.26
CA ASP A 263 1.07 4.44 -12.25
C ASP A 263 1.27 3.58 -10.99
N GLY A 264 0.32 3.63 -10.05
CA GLY A 264 0.36 2.90 -8.79
C GLY A 264 0.50 1.38 -8.97
N ASP A 265 1.47 0.81 -8.26
CA ASP A 265 1.78 -0.62 -8.25
C ASP A 265 0.93 -1.42 -7.24
N SER A 266 0.21 -0.72 -6.37
CA SER A 266 -0.49 -1.27 -5.22
C SER A 266 -2.02 -1.16 -5.35
N MET A 267 -2.57 -1.04 -6.56
CA MET A 267 -4.03 -1.00 -6.71
C MET A 267 -4.67 -2.37 -6.42
N MET A 268 -5.79 -2.38 -5.70
CA MET A 268 -6.53 -3.60 -5.38
C MET A 268 -7.99 -3.48 -5.82
N THR A 269 -8.49 -4.46 -6.56
CA THR A 269 -9.90 -4.47 -6.99
C THR A 269 -10.82 -4.60 -5.79
N LEU A 270 -11.83 -3.72 -5.68
CA LEU A 270 -12.83 -3.77 -4.61
C LEU A 270 -14.16 -4.37 -5.09
N LEU A 271 -14.58 -4.01 -6.31
CA LEU A 271 -15.87 -4.38 -6.87
C LEU A 271 -15.75 -4.49 -8.40
N SER A 272 -16.06 -5.65 -8.95
CA SER A 272 -16.14 -5.90 -10.40
C SER A 272 -17.61 -5.89 -10.82
N ALA A 273 -18.10 -4.73 -11.26
CA ALA A 273 -19.50 -4.58 -11.64
C ALA A 273 -19.76 -5.02 -13.08
N HIS A 274 -20.99 -5.49 -13.36
CA HIS A 274 -21.44 -5.80 -14.73
C HIS A 274 -21.26 -4.63 -15.71
N ASN A 275 -21.43 -3.39 -15.24
CA ASN A 275 -21.07 -2.20 -15.99
C ASN A 275 -19.68 -1.74 -15.54
N PRO A 276 -18.63 -1.81 -16.39
CA PRO A 276 -17.26 -1.47 -16.03
C PRO A 276 -17.10 -0.04 -15.48
N SER A 277 -17.96 0.90 -15.89
CA SER A 277 -17.93 2.27 -15.39
C SER A 277 -18.30 2.43 -13.92
N ARG A 278 -18.81 1.36 -13.29
CA ARG A 278 -19.18 1.26 -11.87
C ARG A 278 -18.22 0.40 -11.05
N SER A 279 -17.23 -0.23 -11.68
CA SER A 279 -16.21 -1.02 -10.97
C SER A 279 -15.36 -0.11 -10.08
N LEU A 280 -14.98 -0.62 -8.92
CA LEU A 280 -14.26 0.13 -7.90
C LEU A 280 -12.89 -0.50 -7.62
N VAL A 281 -11.95 0.37 -7.28
CA VAL A 281 -10.57 0.02 -6.95
C VAL A 281 -10.15 0.75 -5.68
N ILE A 282 -9.37 0.07 -4.83
CA ILE A 282 -8.71 0.64 -3.67
C ILE A 282 -7.35 1.17 -4.11
N CYS A 283 -7.09 2.43 -3.81
CA CYS A 283 -5.87 3.15 -4.15
C CYS A 283 -5.14 3.52 -2.86
N PRO A 284 -4.09 2.77 -2.47
CA PRO A 284 -3.38 3.01 -1.22
C PRO A 284 -2.30 4.09 -1.34
N ASP A 285 -2.28 4.89 -2.42
CA ASP A 285 -1.23 5.86 -2.76
C ASP A 285 -1.07 6.95 -1.69
N LYS A 286 -2.18 7.51 -1.22
CA LYS A 286 -2.19 8.61 -0.23
C LYS A 286 -2.48 8.17 1.19
N ARG A 287 -3.33 7.15 1.35
CA ARG A 287 -3.79 6.61 2.63
C ARG A 287 -3.74 5.10 2.55
N SER A 288 -3.12 4.44 3.53
CA SER A 288 -2.98 2.98 3.51
C SER A 288 -2.59 2.39 4.85
N ASN A 289 -2.58 1.06 4.93
CA ASN A 289 -2.03 0.31 6.04
C ASN A 289 -0.94 -0.67 5.55
N ILE A 290 -0.61 -1.65 6.39
CA ILE A 290 0.42 -2.64 6.11
C ILE A 290 0.12 -3.53 4.89
N ALA A 291 -1.16 -3.68 4.50
CA ALA A 291 -1.57 -4.60 3.44
C ALA A 291 -0.91 -4.29 2.08
N ARG A 292 -0.65 -3.00 1.80
CA ARG A 292 -0.02 -2.59 0.53
C ARG A 292 1.43 -3.06 0.37
N PHE A 293 2.09 -3.43 1.46
CA PHE A 293 3.50 -3.88 1.49
C PHE A 293 3.63 -5.41 1.50
N ILE A 294 2.52 -6.14 1.40
CA ILE A 294 2.54 -7.61 1.32
C ILE A 294 2.86 -8.00 -0.12
N ASN A 295 3.94 -8.76 -0.31
CA ASN A 295 4.42 -9.14 -1.65
C ASN A 295 3.51 -10.19 -2.30
N GLY A 296 3.45 -10.14 -3.64
CA GLY A 296 2.82 -11.15 -4.47
C GLY A 296 3.78 -12.29 -4.82
N ILE A 297 3.22 -13.41 -5.25
CA ILE A 297 4.00 -14.53 -5.82
C ILE A 297 4.25 -14.33 -7.32
N ASN A 298 5.31 -14.94 -7.84
CA ASN A 298 5.53 -15.01 -9.28
C ASN A 298 4.64 -16.10 -9.90
N ASN A 299 3.69 -15.71 -10.74
CA ASN A 299 2.77 -16.64 -11.42
C ASN A 299 3.37 -17.29 -12.68
N HIS A 300 4.63 -17.00 -13.03
CA HIS A 300 5.30 -17.47 -14.25
C HIS A 300 6.46 -18.44 -13.98
N THR A 301 6.74 -18.78 -12.72
CA THR A 301 7.71 -19.83 -12.39
C THR A 301 7.06 -21.19 -12.57
N THR A 302 7.30 -21.81 -13.73
CA THR A 302 7.13 -23.26 -13.97
C THR A 302 8.32 -24.04 -13.44
#